data_AF-A0A6I3R0C7-F1
#
_entry.id   AF-A0A6I3R0C7-F1
#
_cell.length_a   1.000
_cell.length_b   1.000
_cell.length_c   1.000
_cell.angle_alpha   90.00
_cell.angle_beta   90.00
_cell.angle_gamma   90.00
#
_symmetry.space_group_name_H-M   'P 1'
#
loop_
_entity.id
_entity.type
_entity.pdbx_description
1 polymer ?
#
loop_
_entity_poly.entity_id
_entity_poly.type
_entity_poly.pdbx_seq_one_letter_code
_entity_poly.pdbx_strand_id
1 'polypeptide(L)'
;MSKYEHSGDLFEDLKEWLGCQFISDINSEEFQCEACWALISPIFTGYTLEQSQDMMEYLSLNQYTQITNENEAKSILQQHLVERRNFSEG
;
A
#
# COMPACT_ATOMS: atom_id res chain seq x y z
N MET A 1 4.92 -9.62 21.96
CA MET A 1 4.40 -9.79 20.60
C MET A 1 2.97 -9.29 20.62
N SER A 2 2.79 -7.99 20.39
CA SER A 2 1.45 -7.42 20.24
C SER A 2 0.81 -8.13 19.04
N LYS A 3 -0.38 -8.69 19.25
CA LYS A 3 -1.19 -9.20 18.16
C LYS A 3 -1.49 -7.99 17.31
N TYR A 4 -1.05 -8.01 16.06
CA TYR A 4 -1.53 -7.09 15.05
C TYR A 4 -3.05 -7.28 14.99
N GLU A 5 -3.79 -6.37 15.60
CA GLU A 5 -5.25 -6.37 15.61
C GLU A 5 -5.68 -5.54 14.42
N HIS A 6 -6.18 -6.23 13.40
CA HIS A 6 -6.73 -5.63 12.20
C HIS A 6 -7.80 -4.63 12.62
N SER A 7 -7.52 -3.34 12.42
CA SER A 7 -8.46 -2.26 12.75
C SER A 7 -9.64 -2.27 11.77
N GLY A 8 -9.41 -2.87 10.59
CA GLY A 8 -10.33 -2.85 9.45
C GLY A 8 -10.19 -1.57 8.62
N ASP A 9 -9.23 -0.72 8.97
CA ASP A 9 -8.90 0.49 8.24
C ASP A 9 -7.51 0.36 7.63
N LEU A 10 -7.47 0.28 6.30
CA LEU A 10 -6.25 0.04 5.53
C LEU A 10 -5.13 1.03 5.87
N PHE A 11 -5.45 2.29 6.14
CA PHE A 11 -4.45 3.32 6.43
C PHE A 11 -3.88 3.19 7.84
N GLU A 12 -4.75 2.96 8.84
CA GLU A 12 -4.31 2.77 10.22
C GLU A 12 -3.49 1.48 10.37
N ASP A 13 -3.96 0.40 9.75
CA ASP A 13 -3.28 -0.88 9.68
C ASP A 13 -1.89 -0.75 9.04
N LEU A 14 -1.80 -0.03 7.91
CA LEU A 14 -0.54 0.19 7.20
C LEU A 14 0.40 1.11 7.99
N LYS A 15 -0.12 2.16 8.63
CA LYS A 15 0.63 3.05 9.51
C LYS A 15 1.26 2.26 10.66
N GLU A 16 0.47 1.41 11.33
CA GLU A 16 0.97 0.59 12.45
C GLU A 16 2.02 -0.41 11.97
N TRP A 17 1.80 -1.03 10.81
CA TRP A 17 2.75 -1.97 10.21
C TRP A 17 4.11 -1.32 9.89
N LEU A 18 4.08 -0.10 9.32
CA LEU A 18 5.29 0.65 8.98
C LEU A 18 5.94 1.32 10.20
N GLY A 19 5.26 1.33 11.35
CA GLY A 19 5.70 2.07 12.53
C GLY A 19 5.67 3.59 12.32
N CYS A 20 4.87 4.07 11.36
CA CYS A 20 4.71 5.49 11.09
C CYS A 20 3.97 6.18 12.23
N GLN A 21 4.34 7.43 12.54
CA GLN A 21 3.62 8.21 13.54
C GLN A 21 2.30 8.76 12.96
N PHE A 22 2.30 9.11 11.66
CA PHE A 22 1.13 9.60 10.94
C PHE A 22 0.92 8.83 9.63
N ILE A 23 -0.34 8.77 9.17
CA ILE A 23 -0.67 8.27 7.82
C ILE A 23 0.11 9.06 6.75
N SER A 24 0.38 10.34 7.01
CA SER A 24 1.15 11.19 6.11
C SER A 24 2.57 10.71 5.83
N ASP A 25 3.16 9.98 6.78
CA ASP A 25 4.51 9.45 6.62
C ASP A 25 4.56 8.32 5.58
N ILE A 26 3.45 7.62 5.33
CA ILE A 26 3.35 6.50 4.38
C ILE A 26 3.69 6.97 2.95
N ASN A 27 3.35 8.21 2.59
CA ASN A 27 3.63 8.76 1.27
C ASN A 27 5.05 9.34 1.14
N SER A 28 5.85 9.33 2.21
CA SER A 28 7.25 9.73 2.14
C SER A 28 8.03 8.70 1.33
N GLU A 29 9.03 9.15 0.56
CA GLU A 29 9.81 8.27 -0.33
C GLU A 29 10.46 7.08 0.40
N GLU A 30 10.84 7.27 1.67
CA GLU A 30 11.39 6.23 2.54
C GLU A 30 10.39 5.11 2.84
N PHE A 31 9.14 5.46 3.13
CA PHE A 31 8.11 4.49 3.52
C PHE A 31 7.23 4.03 2.37
N GLN A 32 7.16 4.78 1.26
CA GLN A 32 6.27 4.48 0.14
C GLN A 32 6.57 3.10 -0.48
N CYS A 33 7.85 2.73 -0.57
CA CYS A 33 8.26 1.41 -1.03
C CYS A 33 7.83 0.31 -0.06
N GLU A 34 8.06 0.48 1.23
CA GLU A 34 7.64 -0.48 2.26
C GLU A 34 6.11 -0.60 2.35
N ALA A 35 5.41 0.52 2.18
CA ALA A 35 3.96 0.60 2.11
C ALA A 35 3.41 -0.24 0.96
N CYS A 36 3.95 -0.06 -0.25
CA CYS A 36 3.59 -0.89 -1.39
C CYS A 36 3.88 -2.38 -1.13
N TRP A 37 5.02 -2.71 -0.51
CA TRP A 37 5.37 -4.09 -0.15
C TRP A 37 4.40 -4.72 0.86
N ALA A 38 3.97 -3.95 1.85
CA ALA A 38 2.99 -4.40 2.82
C ALA A 38 1.62 -4.61 2.17
N LEU A 39 1.17 -3.70 1.30
CA LEU A 39 -0.11 -3.78 0.60
C LEU A 39 -0.22 -4.99 -0.36
N ILE A 40 0.88 -5.44 -0.95
CA ILE A 40 0.90 -6.67 -1.78
C ILE A 40 0.98 -7.94 -0.93
N SER A 41 1.30 -7.82 0.35
CA SER A 41 1.41 -8.95 1.27
C SER A 41 0.04 -9.60 1.49
N PRO A 42 -0.03 -10.93 1.68
CA PRO A 42 -1.26 -11.61 2.05
C PRO A 42 -1.83 -11.16 3.42
N ILE A 43 -1.07 -10.39 4.20
CA ILE A 43 -1.51 -9.80 5.48
C ILE A 43 -2.54 -8.69 5.24
N PHE A 44 -2.34 -7.90 4.18
CA PHE A 44 -3.23 -6.81 3.80
C PHE A 44 -4.24 -7.32 2.77
N THR A 45 -5.23 -8.07 3.24
CA THR A 45 -6.32 -8.61 2.42
C THR A 45 -7.65 -8.53 3.17
N GLY A 46 -8.75 -8.42 2.42
CA GLY A 46 -10.10 -8.34 2.98
C GLY A 46 -10.57 -6.91 3.24
N TYR A 47 -9.85 -5.92 2.72
CA TYR A 47 -10.28 -4.52 2.73
C TYR A 47 -11.25 -4.24 1.59
N THR A 48 -11.98 -3.14 1.70
CA THR A 48 -12.89 -2.73 0.63
C THR A 48 -12.14 -2.22 -0.59
N LEU A 49 -12.78 -2.30 -1.75
CA LEU A 49 -12.24 -1.72 -2.99
C LEU A 49 -12.00 -0.22 -2.84
N GLU A 50 -12.94 0.49 -2.19
CA GLU A 50 -12.85 1.93 -1.94
C GLU A 50 -11.58 2.27 -1.14
N GLN A 51 -11.31 1.57 -0.04
CA GLN A 51 -10.07 1.75 0.73
C GLN A 51 -8.82 1.48 -0.11
N SER A 52 -8.85 0.45 -0.96
CA SER A 52 -7.73 0.14 -1.86
C SER A 52 -7.51 1.27 -2.89
N GLN A 53 -8.59 1.84 -3.43
CA GLN A 53 -8.53 2.96 -4.38
C GLN A 53 -8.04 4.25 -3.71
N ASP A 54 -8.55 4.58 -2.53
CA ASP A 54 -8.09 5.70 -1.72
C ASP A 54 -6.60 5.57 -1.40
N MET A 55 -6.13 4.39 -0.99
CA MET A 55 -4.71 4.17 -0.69
C MET A 55 -3.83 4.33 -1.94
N MET A 56 -4.30 3.88 -3.09
CA MET A 56 -3.58 4.08 -4.35
C MET A 56 -3.54 5.54 -4.79
N GLU A 57 -4.67 6.24 -4.68
CA GLU A 57 -4.74 7.67 -4.92
C GLU A 57 -3.76 8.40 -3.99
N TYR A 58 -3.73 8.00 -2.72
CA TYR A 58 -2.84 8.54 -1.70
C TYR A 58 -1.35 8.34 -2.04
N LEU A 59 -1.00 7.16 -2.53
CA LEU A 59 0.34 6.82 -3.04
C LEU A 59 0.63 7.46 -4.41
N SER A 60 -0.26 8.30 -4.94
CA SER A 60 -0.15 8.96 -6.25
C SER A 60 0.00 7.97 -7.41
N LEU A 61 -0.63 6.80 -7.31
CA LEU A 61 -0.63 5.77 -8.35
C LEU A 61 -1.77 6.04 -9.34
N ASN A 62 -1.48 6.72 -10.46
CA ASN A 62 -2.45 7.15 -11.48
C ASN A 62 -3.40 6.07 -12.06
N GLN A 63 -3.19 4.79 -11.75
CA GLN A 63 -4.00 3.67 -12.24
C GLN A 63 -5.14 3.26 -11.28
N TYR A 64 -5.30 3.96 -10.15
CA TYR A 64 -6.29 3.62 -9.11
C TYR A 64 -7.75 3.58 -9.61
N THR A 65 -8.11 4.42 -10.58
CA THR A 65 -9.47 4.48 -11.16
C THR A 65 -9.83 3.26 -12.02
N GLN A 66 -8.84 2.45 -12.40
CA GLN A 66 -9.04 1.26 -13.24
C GLN A 66 -9.25 -0.02 -12.43
N ILE A 67 -9.08 0.05 -11.12
CA ILE A 67 -9.12 -1.11 -10.23
C ILE A 67 -10.57 -1.51 -9.97
N THR A 68 -10.89 -2.76 -10.25
CA THR A 68 -12.22 -3.33 -9.96
C THR A 68 -12.21 -4.30 -8.78
N ASN A 69 -11.02 -4.71 -8.32
CA ASN A 69 -10.83 -5.67 -7.23
C ASN A 69 -9.44 -5.55 -6.58
N GLU A 70 -9.29 -6.13 -5.38
CA GLU A 70 -8.03 -6.12 -4.61
C GLU A 70 -6.84 -6.77 -5.38
N ASN A 71 -7.07 -7.77 -6.22
CA ASN A 71 -5.98 -8.42 -6.96
C ASN A 71 -5.39 -7.52 -8.04
N GLU A 72 -6.23 -6.73 -8.72
CA GLU A 72 -5.76 -5.69 -9.65
C GLU A 72 -4.97 -4.62 -8.91
N ALA A 73 -5.44 -4.21 -7.74
CA ALA A 73 -4.69 -3.30 -6.89
C ALA A 73 -3.28 -3.83 -6.58
N LYS A 74 -3.21 -5.08 -6.11
CA LYS A 74 -1.92 -5.72 -5.81
C LYS A 74 -1.02 -5.81 -7.04
N SER A 75 -1.58 -6.11 -8.20
CA SER A 75 -0.81 -6.20 -9.46
C SER A 75 -0.19 -4.85 -9.85
N ILE A 76 -0.94 -3.75 -9.72
CA ILE A 76 -0.44 -2.40 -10.02
C ILE A 76 0.67 -2.01 -9.05
N LEU A 77 0.49 -2.27 -7.75
CA LEU A 77 1.50 -2.01 -6.72
C LEU A 77 2.79 -2.80 -6.99
N GLN A 78 2.65 -4.08 -7.36
CA GLN A 78 3.80 -4.91 -7.75
C GLN A 78 4.52 -4.34 -8.97
N GLN A 79 3.77 -3.91 -10.00
CA GLN A 79 4.37 -3.30 -11.19
C GLN A 79 5.12 -2.02 -10.82
N HIS A 80 4.52 -1.13 -10.01
CA HIS A 80 5.16 0.10 -9.56
C HIS A 80 6.47 -0.17 -8.80
N LEU A 81 6.49 -1.17 -7.92
CA LEU A 81 7.69 -1.60 -7.21
C LEU A 81 8.77 -2.15 -8.15
N VAL A 82 8.38 -2.92 -9.17
CA VAL A 82 9.31 -3.44 -10.18
C VAL A 82 9.90 -2.29 -11.02
N GLU A 83 9.08 -1.33 -11.45
CA GLU A 83 9.54 -0.16 -12.21
C GLU A 83 10.51 0.70 -11.38
N ARG A 84 10.18 0.98 -10.10
CA ARG A 84 11.06 1.68 -9.15
C ARG A 84 12.39 0.94 -8.92
N ARG A 85 12.35 -0.38 -8.74
CA ARG A 85 13.54 -1.20 -8.52
C ARG A 85 14.47 -1.20 -9.74
N ASN A 86 13.92 -1.32 -10.95
CA ASN A 86 14.72 -1.25 -12.17
C ASN A 86 15.35 0.13 -12.38
N PHE A 87 14.75 1.20 -11.85
CA PHE A 87 15.32 2.54 -11.87
C PHE A 87 16.50 2.74 -10.91
N SER A 88 16.58 1.98 -9.81
CA SER A 88 17.71 2.04 -8.87
C SER A 88 18.95 1.27 -9.31
N GLU A 89 18.86 0.42 -10.34
CA GLU A 89 20.01 -0.34 -10.88
C GLU A 89 20.54 0.22 -12.23
N GLY A 90 20.11 1.43 -12.62
CA GLY A 90 20.52 2.13 -13.86
C GLY A 90 21.60 3.18 -13.66
#